data_AF-A0A0P9DVW1-F1
#
_entry.id   AF-A0A0P9DVW1-F1
#
_cell.length_a   1.000
_cell.length_b   1.000
_cell.length_c   1.000
_cell.angle_alpha   90.00
_cell.angle_beta   90.00
_cell.angle_gamma   90.00
#
_symmetry.space_group_name_H-M   'P 1'
#
loop_
_entity.id
_entity.type
_entity.pdbx_description
1 polymer ?
#
loop_
_entity_poly.entity_id
_entity_poly.type
_entity_poly.pdbx_seq_one_letter_code
_entity_poly.pdbx_strand_id
1 'polypeptide(L)'
;MRLSEQDIINAICLNIAERKQIHPTQVEVELMWDEDHGFSAEVHAEGRSQILIAANMLEAIERYLLKEQNIRVFRDQIQLVLEDEIVADIG
;
A
#
# COMPACT_ATOMS: atom_id res chain seq x y z
N MET A 1 -10.24 -2.23 12.64
CA MET A 1 -9.91 -3.36 11.73
C MET A 1 -8.41 -3.34 11.49
N ARG A 2 -7.76 -4.48 11.26
CA ARG A 2 -6.31 -4.52 10.98
C ARG A 2 -6.05 -5.21 9.65
N LEU A 3 -5.18 -4.63 8.84
CA LEU A 3 -4.68 -5.17 7.58
C LEU A 3 -3.26 -5.70 7.77
N SER A 4 -3.00 -6.86 7.19
CA SER A 4 -1.68 -7.47 7.17
C SER A 4 -0.74 -6.77 6.18
N GLU A 5 0.57 -7.08 6.25
CA GLU A 5 1.53 -6.66 5.23
C GLU A 5 1.09 -7.06 3.82
N GLN A 6 0.60 -8.30 3.66
CA GLN A 6 0.12 -8.79 2.37
C GLN A 6 -1.11 -8.01 1.85
N ASP A 7 -2.01 -7.57 2.74
CA ASP A 7 -3.13 -6.71 2.36
C ASP A 7 -2.64 -5.33 1.86
N ILE A 8 -1.61 -4.77 2.51
CA ILE A 8 -1.00 -3.49 2.09
C ILE A 8 -0.31 -3.67 0.73
N ILE A 9 0.45 -4.75 0.54
CA ILE A 9 1.08 -5.10 -0.75
C ILE A 9 0.02 -5.23 -1.84
N ASN A 10 -1.06 -5.99 -1.59
CA ASN A 10 -2.15 -6.17 -2.54
C ASN A 10 -2.80 -4.83 -2.91
N ALA A 11 -3.04 -3.97 -1.93
CA ALA A 11 -3.59 -2.64 -2.14
C ALA A 11 -2.70 -1.80 -3.07
N ILE A 12 -1.38 -1.83 -2.85
CA ILE A 12 -0.40 -1.12 -3.69
C ILE A 12 -0.36 -1.71 -5.09
N CYS A 13 -0.28 -3.04 -5.24
CA CYS A 13 -0.28 -3.72 -6.53
C CYS A 13 -1.52 -3.35 -7.36
N LEU A 14 -2.71 -3.41 -6.76
CA LEU A 14 -3.96 -3.05 -7.43
C LEU A 14 -3.98 -1.57 -7.85
N ASN A 15 -3.58 -0.66 -6.96
CA ASN A 15 -3.57 0.78 -7.24
C ASN A 15 -2.57 1.15 -8.35
N ILE A 16 -1.39 0.53 -8.36
CA ILE A 16 -0.37 0.76 -9.39
C ILE A 16 -0.79 0.15 -10.72
N ALA A 17 -1.27 -1.10 -10.71
CA ALA A 17 -1.73 -1.80 -11.89
C ALA A 17 -2.88 -1.06 -12.60
N GLU A 18 -3.84 -0.53 -11.83
CA GLU A 18 -4.93 0.28 -12.39
C GLU A 18 -4.40 1.55 -13.08
N ARG A 19 -3.48 2.29 -12.46
CA ARG A 19 -2.91 3.52 -13.04
C ARG A 19 -2.10 3.26 -14.30
N LYS A 20 -1.40 2.13 -14.33
CA LYS A 20 -0.56 1.72 -15.46
C LYS A 20 -1.31 0.90 -16.52
N GLN A 21 -2.55 0.50 -16.24
CA GLN A 21 -3.36 -0.38 -17.10
C GLN A 21 -2.67 -1.73 -17.40
N ILE A 22 -2.06 -2.33 -16.38
CA ILE A 22 -1.38 -3.64 -16.42
C ILE A 22 -2.04 -4.62 -15.45
N HIS A 23 -1.63 -5.89 -15.45
CA HIS A 23 -2.09 -6.85 -14.45
C HIS A 23 -1.40 -6.63 -13.09
N PRO A 24 -2.11 -6.79 -11.95
CA PRO A 24 -1.50 -6.68 -10.62
C PRO A 24 -0.33 -7.64 -10.39
N THR A 25 -0.34 -8.82 -11.03
CA THR A 25 0.75 -9.80 -10.97
C THR A 25 2.01 -9.36 -11.72
N GLN A 26 1.97 -8.21 -12.41
CA GLN A 26 3.13 -7.57 -13.06
C GLN A 26 3.72 -6.45 -12.19
N VAL A 27 3.23 -6.29 -10.96
CA VAL A 27 3.70 -5.31 -9.99
C VAL A 27 4.32 -6.07 -8.83
N GLU A 28 5.58 -5.79 -8.54
CA GLU A 28 6.28 -6.26 -7.35
C GLU A 28 6.38 -5.09 -6.37
N VAL A 29 6.16 -5.37 -5.08
CA VAL A 29 6.15 -4.36 -4.02
C VAL A 29 6.96 -4.88 -2.85
N GLU A 30 7.87 -4.05 -2.35
CA GLU A 30 8.60 -4.27 -1.11
C GLU A 30 8.31 -3.12 -0.15
N LEU A 31 7.80 -3.42 1.04
CA LEU A 31 7.53 -2.40 2.05
C LEU A 31 8.81 -2.08 2.81
N MET A 32 8.99 -0.81 3.15
CA MET A 32 10.20 -0.33 3.80
C MET A 32 9.83 0.60 4.96
N TRP A 33 10.67 0.60 5.98
CA TRP A 33 10.64 1.59 7.04
C TRP A 33 12.06 1.90 7.49
N ASP A 34 12.36 3.19 7.65
CA ASP A 34 13.57 3.67 8.29
C ASP A 34 13.32 4.97 9.06
N GLU A 35 14.28 5.38 9.90
CA GLU A 35 14.15 6.56 10.77
C GLU A 35 14.17 7.89 9.99
N ASP A 36 14.76 7.93 8.80
CA ASP A 36 14.97 9.14 8.01
C ASP A 36 13.76 9.44 7.10
N HIS A 37 13.12 8.41 6.56
CA HIS A 37 12.07 8.48 5.55
C HIS A 37 10.70 7.97 6.04
N GLY A 38 10.67 7.21 7.14
CA GLY A 38 9.46 6.56 7.64
C GLY A 38 8.96 5.45 6.72
N PHE A 39 7.65 5.21 6.74
CA PHE A 39 7.04 4.18 5.88
C PHE A 39 7.11 4.56 4.40
N SER A 40 7.59 3.62 3.61
CA SER A 40 7.66 3.72 2.15
C SER A 40 7.49 2.35 1.51
N ALA A 41 7.42 2.31 0.18
CA ALA A 41 7.42 1.06 -0.57
C ALA A 41 8.21 1.23 -1.87
N GLU A 42 9.09 0.28 -2.19
CA GLU A 42 9.63 0.15 -3.54
C GLU A 42 8.63 -0.62 -4.39
N VAL A 43 8.36 -0.10 -5.59
CA VAL A 43 7.48 -0.74 -6.57
C VAL A 43 8.25 -0.96 -7.86
N HIS A 44 8.31 -2.20 -8.32
CA HIS A 44 8.84 -2.56 -9.62
C HIS A 44 7.71 -2.93 -10.59
N ALA A 45 7.59 -2.21 -11.69
CA ALA A 45 6.62 -2.51 -12.75
C ALA A 45 7.13 -2.01 -14.10
N GLU A 46 6.85 -2.76 -15.17
CA GLU A 46 7.23 -2.41 -16.54
C GLU A 46 8.74 -2.12 -16.70
N GLY A 47 9.58 -2.85 -15.95
CA GLY A 47 11.04 -2.70 -15.98
C GLY A 47 11.56 -1.43 -15.32
N ARG A 48 10.77 -0.77 -14.46
CA ARG A 48 11.16 0.42 -13.71
C ARG A 48 10.79 0.29 -12.24
N SER A 49 11.71 0.69 -11.38
CA SER A 49 11.45 0.87 -9.95
C SER A 49 11.07 2.31 -9.62
N GLN A 50 10.19 2.49 -8.64
CA GLN A 50 9.87 3.78 -8.04
C GLN A 50 9.64 3.62 -6.53
N ILE A 51 9.99 4.64 -5.75
CA ILE A 51 9.67 4.69 -4.32
C ILE A 51 8.34 5.44 -4.11
N LEU A 52 7.45 4.83 -3.34
CA LEU A 52 6.23 5.41 -2.82
C LEU A 52 6.45 5.88 -1.39
N ILE A 53 5.95 7.06 -1.06
CA ILE A 53 5.91 7.55 0.32
C ILE A 53 4.64 7.05 1.03
N ALA A 54 4.62 7.11 2.36
CA ALA A 54 3.46 6.74 3.19
C ALA A 54 2.12 7.26 2.64
N ALA A 55 2.06 8.52 2.19
CA ALA A 55 0.84 9.11 1.63
C ALA A 55 0.27 8.34 0.41
N ASN A 56 1.13 7.75 -0.43
CA ASN A 56 0.71 6.90 -1.54
C ASN A 56 0.22 5.53 -1.06
N MET A 57 0.87 4.97 -0.04
CA MET A 57 0.44 3.70 0.58
C MET A 57 -0.95 3.84 1.21
N LEU A 58 -1.20 4.93 1.95
CA LEU A 58 -2.50 5.20 2.54
C LEU A 58 -3.60 5.36 1.47
N GLU A 59 -3.32 6.06 0.36
CA GLU A 59 -4.27 6.16 -0.76
C GLU A 59 -4.58 4.78 -1.37
N ALA A 60 -3.56 3.92 -1.48
CA ALA A 60 -3.75 2.56 -1.98
C ALA A 60 -4.69 1.75 -1.07
N ILE A 61 -4.50 1.85 0.25
CA ILE A 61 -5.36 1.19 1.26
C ILE A 61 -6.80 1.74 1.21
N GLU A 62 -6.99 3.05 1.12
CA GLU A 62 -8.32 3.67 0.97
C GLU A 62 -9.07 3.10 -0.24
N ARG A 63 -8.39 3.03 -1.39
CA ARG A 63 -8.95 2.48 -2.63
C ARG A 63 -9.24 0.99 -2.54
N TYR A 64 -8.34 0.22 -1.93
CA TYR A 64 -8.51 -1.22 -1.73
C TYR A 64 -9.75 -1.54 -0.90
N LEU A 65 -9.89 -0.89 0.26
CA LEU A 65 -11.04 -1.10 1.14
C LEU A 65 -12.35 -0.66 0.49
N LEU A 66 -12.34 0.44 -0.26
CA LEU A 66 -13.53 0.90 -0.97
C LEU A 66 -13.94 -0.07 -2.10
N LYS A 67 -12.99 -0.58 -2.88
CA LYS A 67 -13.29 -1.38 -4.08
C LYS A 67 -13.53 -2.85 -3.77
N GLU A 68 -12.68 -3.45 -2.95
CA GLU A 68 -12.71 -4.88 -2.68
C GLU A 68 -13.68 -5.24 -1.54
N GLN A 69 -13.94 -4.29 -0.63
CA GLN A 69 -14.74 -4.53 0.57
C GLN A 69 -15.95 -3.60 0.71
N ASN A 70 -16.09 -2.59 -0.16
CA ASN A 70 -17.12 -1.55 -0.06
C ASN A 70 -17.11 -0.82 1.30
N ILE A 71 -15.92 -0.68 1.90
CA ILE A 71 -15.70 0.04 3.16
C ILE A 71 -15.05 1.38 2.84
N ARG A 72 -15.72 2.47 3.22
CA ARG A 72 -15.18 3.81 3.09
C ARG A 72 -14.35 4.15 4.32
N VAL A 73 -13.06 4.42 4.11
CA VAL A 73 -12.13 4.93 5.12
C VAL A 73 -11.50 6.23 4.63
N PHE A 74 -11.01 7.03 5.55
CA PHE A 74 -10.23 8.24 5.27
C PHE A 74 -8.82 8.11 5.85
N ARG A 75 -7.88 8.85 5.27
CA ARG A 75 -6.45 8.80 5.62
C ARG A 75 -6.15 8.94 7.11
N ASP A 76 -6.89 9.80 7.82
CA ASP A 76 -6.75 10.03 9.26
C ASP A 76 -7.22 8.85 10.13
N GLN A 77 -7.91 7.89 9.52
CA GLN A 77 -8.32 6.63 10.15
C GLN A 77 -7.32 5.49 9.91
N ILE A 78 -6.28 5.69 9.10
CA ILE A 78 -5.31 4.64 8.74
C ILE A 78 -3.98 4.95 9.39
N GLN A 79 -3.50 4.04 10.24
CA GLN A 79 -2.20 4.13 10.88
C GLN A 79 -1.32 2.96 10.46
N LEU A 80 -0.18 3.26 9.82
CA LEU A 80 0.87 2.28 9.58
C LEU A 80 1.67 2.06 10.87
N VAL A 81 1.95 0.79 11.19
CA VAL A 81 2.68 0.38 12.38
C VAL A 81 3.74 -0.62 11.97
N LEU A 82 4.97 -0.44 12.47
CA LEU A 82 6.04 -1.43 12.35
C LEU A 82 6.03 -2.30 13.61
N GLU A 83 5.70 -3.57 13.43
CA GLU A 83 5.85 -4.62 14.45
C GLU A 83 7.00 -5.55 13.98
N ASP A 84 6.75 -6.85 13.82
CA ASP A 84 7.66 -7.76 13.10
C ASP A 84 7.55 -7.57 11.57
N GLU A 85 6.40 -7.09 11.10
CA GLU A 85 6.08 -6.71 9.72
C GLU A 85 5.37 -5.34 9.72
N ILE A 86 5.17 -4.74 8.55
CA ILE A 86 4.39 -3.50 8.44
C ILE A 86 2.90 -3.83 8.35
N VAL A 87 2.11 -3.34 9.29
CA VAL A 87 0.65 -3.52 9.35
C VAL A 87 -0.08 -2.19 9.30
N ALA A 88 -1.39 -2.22 9.00
CA ALA A 88 -2.24 -1.04 9.02
C ALA A 88 -3.44 -1.21 9.95
N ASP A 89 -3.56 -0.33 10.93
CA ASP A 89 -4.73 -0.21 11.80
C ASP A 89 -5.73 0.79 11.24
N ILE A 90 -7.00 0.39 11.21
CA ILE A 90 -8.12 1.16 10.72
C ILE A 90 -9.06 1.49 11.88
N GLY A 91 -9.16 2.79 12.20
CA GLY A 91 -9.92 3.37 13.33
C GLY A 91 -11.29 3.94 12.97
#